data_AF-A0A2D4KTU8-F1
#
_entry.id   AF-A0A2D4KTU8-F1
#
_cell.length_a   1.000
_cell.length_b   1.000
_cell.length_c   1.000
_cell.angle_alpha   90.00
_cell.angle_beta   90.00
_cell.angle_gamma   90.00
#
_symmetry.space_group_name_H-M   'P 1'
#
loop_
_entity.id
_entity.type
_entity.pdbx_description
1 polymer ?
#
loop_
_entity_poly.entity_id
_entity_poly.type
_entity_poly.pdbx_seq_one_letter_code
_entity_poly.pdbx_strand_id
1 'polypeptide(L)'
;CTHITAQTAVLMETLGALGAQCRWAACNIYSTLNEVAAALAENGFPVFAWKGESEDDFWWCIDRCVNVEGWQPNMILDDGGDLTHWIYKKYPNMFKKIKGIVEESVTGVHRLYQLSKAGKLCVPAMNVNDSVTKQKFDNLYCCRESILD
;
A
#
# COMPACT_ATOMS: atom_id res chain seq x y z
N CYS A 1 1.56 -0.44 -0.69
CA CYS A 1 1.85 0.76 0.12
C CYS A 1 1.01 0.61 1.37
N THR A 2 1.61 0.05 2.40
CA THR A 2 0.97 -0.26 3.69
C THR A 2 2.01 -0.11 4.78
N HIS A 3 1.62 -0.21 6.05
CA HIS A 3 2.58 -0.27 7.14
C HIS A 3 3.57 -1.44 6.93
N ILE A 4 4.86 -1.25 7.21
CA ILE A 4 5.87 -2.32 7.10
C ILE A 4 6.06 -2.98 8.46
N THR A 5 5.32 -4.05 8.69
CA THR A 5 5.33 -4.82 9.94
C THR A 5 5.49 -6.31 9.64
N ALA A 6 5.66 -7.14 10.68
CA ALA A 6 5.75 -8.59 10.52
C ALA A 6 4.52 -9.18 9.79
N GLN A 7 3.32 -8.62 10.04
CA GLN A 7 2.09 -9.02 9.37
C GLN A 7 2.13 -8.70 7.86
N THR A 8 2.63 -7.51 7.50
CA THR A 8 2.84 -7.14 6.10
C THR A 8 3.89 -8.01 5.42
N ALA A 9 4.95 -8.41 6.13
CA ALA A 9 5.93 -9.34 5.57
C ALA A 9 5.28 -10.68 5.17
N VAL A 10 4.44 -11.25 6.05
CA VAL A 10 3.68 -12.47 5.72
C VAL A 10 2.76 -12.26 4.52
N LEU A 11 2.10 -11.10 4.42
CA LEU A 11 1.30 -10.74 3.24
C LEU A 11 2.16 -10.71 1.96
N MET A 12 3.30 -10.03 1.99
CA MET A 12 4.21 -9.93 0.86
C MET A 12 4.75 -11.29 0.40
N GLU A 13 5.18 -12.11 1.35
CA GLU A 13 5.65 -13.48 1.08
C GLU A 13 4.53 -14.35 0.51
N THR A 14 3.30 -14.21 1.00
CA THR A 14 2.12 -14.92 0.47
C THR A 14 1.84 -14.51 -0.98
N LEU A 15 1.89 -13.21 -1.29
CA LEU A 15 1.74 -12.72 -2.65
C LEU A 15 2.85 -13.27 -3.57
N GLY A 16 4.10 -13.27 -3.08
CA GLY A 16 5.24 -13.85 -3.79
C GLY A 16 5.06 -15.35 -4.06
N ALA A 17 4.63 -16.12 -3.06
CA ALA A 17 4.34 -17.54 -3.19
C ALA A 17 3.20 -17.83 -4.19
N LEU A 18 2.24 -16.91 -4.32
CA LEU A 18 1.18 -16.96 -5.34
C LEU A 18 1.64 -16.48 -6.73
N GLY A 19 2.91 -16.13 -6.90
CA GLY A 19 3.53 -15.76 -8.18
C GLY A 19 3.53 -14.27 -8.50
N ALA A 20 3.14 -13.40 -7.55
CA ALA A 20 3.21 -11.97 -7.75
C ALA A 20 4.66 -11.46 -7.60
N GLN A 21 5.02 -10.47 -8.41
CA GLN A 21 6.20 -9.65 -8.17
C GLN A 21 5.74 -8.40 -7.41
N CYS A 22 6.36 -8.12 -6.27
CA CYS A 22 5.94 -7.03 -5.40
C CYS A 22 7.06 -6.00 -5.25
N ARG A 23 6.69 -4.72 -5.11
CA ARG A 23 7.55 -3.64 -4.64
C ARG A 23 6.76 -2.89 -3.56
N TRP A 24 7.40 -2.54 -2.46
CA TRP A 24 6.69 -2.02 -1.29
C TRP A 24 7.33 -0.76 -0.73
N ALA A 25 6.47 0.15 -0.29
CA ALA A 25 6.80 1.35 0.49
C ALA A 25 5.83 1.44 1.66
N ALA A 26 6.27 2.12 2.73
CA ALA A 26 5.43 2.40 3.88
C ALA A 26 4.32 3.40 3.54
N CYS A 27 3.15 3.28 4.17
CA CYS A 27 2.09 4.31 4.13
C CYS A 27 2.20 5.33 5.28
N ASN A 28 3.18 5.17 6.18
CA ASN A 28 3.42 6.09 7.29
C ASN A 28 4.88 6.06 7.74
N ILE A 29 5.46 7.25 7.89
CA ILE A 29 6.88 7.50 8.18
C ILE A 29 7.39 6.88 9.49
N TYR A 30 6.52 6.52 10.44
CA TYR A 30 6.91 5.94 11.74
C TYR A 30 6.54 4.47 11.89
N SER A 31 5.81 3.91 10.94
CA SER A 31 5.20 2.58 11.08
C SER A 31 6.10 1.42 10.71
N THR A 32 7.21 1.69 10.03
CA THR A 32 8.15 0.66 9.61
C THR A 32 8.85 0.03 10.81
N LEU A 33 8.84 -1.29 10.88
CA LEU A 33 9.76 -2.09 11.71
C LEU A 33 11.00 -2.37 10.87
N ASN A 34 12.14 -1.74 11.21
CA ASN A 34 13.35 -1.77 10.40
C ASN A 34 13.91 -3.18 10.22
N GLU A 35 13.84 -4.00 11.27
CA GLU A 35 14.24 -5.40 11.25
C GLU A 35 13.41 -6.23 10.26
N VAL A 36 12.12 -5.89 10.10
CA VAL A 36 11.24 -6.56 9.13
C VAL A 36 11.55 -6.09 7.72
N ALA A 37 11.73 -4.78 7.52
CA ALA A 37 12.14 -4.23 6.22
C ALA A 37 13.48 -4.83 5.77
N ALA A 38 14.44 -4.99 6.70
CA ALA A 38 15.73 -5.61 6.44
C ALA A 38 15.60 -7.09 6.05
N ALA A 39 14.80 -7.87 6.78
CA ALA A 39 14.58 -9.29 6.46
C ALA A 39 13.92 -9.48 5.09
N LEU A 40 12.92 -8.66 4.75
CA LEU A 40 12.30 -8.67 3.42
C LEU A 40 13.31 -8.34 2.32
N ALA A 41 14.15 -7.32 2.52
CA ALA A 41 15.18 -6.93 1.57
C ALA A 41 16.25 -8.03 1.39
N GLU A 42 16.67 -8.69 2.47
CA GLU A 42 17.61 -9.82 2.44
C GLU A 42 17.04 -11.02 1.67
N ASN A 43 15.72 -11.25 1.80
CA ASN A 43 14.99 -12.25 1.02
C ASN A 43 14.68 -11.83 -0.43
N GLY A 44 15.20 -10.68 -0.88
CA GLY A 44 15.11 -10.22 -2.27
C GLY A 44 13.82 -9.49 -2.61
N PHE A 45 12.97 -9.14 -1.64
CA PHE A 45 11.83 -8.27 -1.88
C PHE A 45 12.28 -6.81 -2.03
N PRO A 46 11.90 -6.10 -3.10
CA PRO A 46 12.13 -4.66 -3.23
C PRO A 46 11.27 -3.88 -2.22
N VAL A 47 11.85 -3.58 -1.05
CA VAL A 47 11.24 -2.73 -0.01
C VAL A 47 12.01 -1.42 0.09
N PHE A 48 11.29 -0.31 0.03
CA PHE A 48 11.81 1.04 0.17
C PHE A 48 11.09 1.67 1.36
N ALA A 49 11.62 1.44 2.56
CA ALA A 49 11.04 1.99 3.78
C ALA A 49 12.01 1.92 4.95
N TRP A 50 11.92 2.87 5.88
CA TRP A 50 12.54 2.81 7.20
C TRP A 50 11.73 3.62 8.21
N LYS A 51 11.98 3.39 9.50
CA LYS A 51 11.36 4.15 10.58
C LYS A 51 11.98 5.54 10.68
N GLY A 52 11.15 6.57 10.73
CA GLY A 52 11.59 7.96 10.82
C GLY A 52 11.98 8.56 9.46
N GLU A 53 11.31 8.16 8.39
CA GLU A 53 11.43 8.82 7.08
C GLU A 53 11.15 10.32 7.19
N SER A 54 11.88 11.14 6.41
CA SER A 54 11.44 12.49 6.11
C SER A 54 10.26 12.46 5.11
N GLU A 55 9.56 13.58 4.95
CA GLU A 55 8.48 13.66 3.95
C GLU A 55 9.01 13.45 2.52
N ASP A 56 10.20 13.96 2.22
CA ASP A 56 10.84 13.76 0.91
C ASP A 56 11.20 12.28 0.68
N ASP A 57 11.72 11.61 1.71
CA ASP A 57 12.03 10.17 1.65
C ASP A 57 10.77 9.33 1.45
N PHE A 58 9.68 9.66 2.14
CA PHE A 58 8.39 8.97 2.01
C PHE A 58 7.89 8.97 0.55
N TRP A 59 7.85 10.16 -0.07
CA TRP A 59 7.45 10.28 -1.47
C TRP A 59 8.44 9.64 -2.43
N TRP A 60 9.74 9.69 -2.11
CA TRP A 60 10.78 8.98 -2.87
C TRP A 60 10.56 7.47 -2.84
N CYS A 61 10.26 6.89 -1.66
CA CYS A 61 9.97 5.47 -1.47
C CYS A 61 8.75 5.02 -2.30
N ILE A 62 7.66 5.79 -2.26
CA ILE A 62 6.48 5.56 -3.11
C ILE A 62 6.85 5.60 -4.59
N ASP A 63 7.59 6.62 -5.02
CA ASP A 63 8.01 6.76 -6.42
C ASP A 63 8.90 5.59 -6.88
N ARG A 64 9.77 5.10 -6.00
CA ARG A 64 10.68 3.97 -6.26
C ARG A 64 9.96 2.63 -6.42
N CYS A 65 8.72 2.52 -5.93
CA CYS A 65 7.85 1.37 -6.20
C CYS A 65 7.19 1.43 -7.59
N VAL A 66 7.08 2.62 -8.18
CA VAL A 66 6.29 2.87 -9.39
C VAL A 66 7.16 3.04 -10.62
N ASN A 67 8.16 3.91 -10.53
CA ASN A 67 8.89 4.43 -11.68
C ASN A 67 10.32 3.89 -11.72
N VAL A 68 10.45 2.65 -12.18
CA VAL A 68 11.75 1.98 -12.36
C VAL A 68 11.83 1.38 -13.75
N GLU A 69 13.01 1.45 -14.35
CA GLU A 69 13.24 0.89 -15.69
C GLU A 69 12.92 -0.61 -15.71
N GLY A 70 12.20 -1.05 -16.75
CA GLY A 70 11.73 -2.43 -16.88
C GLY A 70 10.57 -2.82 -15.97
N TRP A 71 10.08 -1.92 -15.11
CA TRP A 71 8.95 -2.17 -14.22
C TRP A 71 7.69 -1.43 -14.68
N GLN A 72 6.57 -2.15 -14.75
CA GLN A 72 5.24 -1.55 -14.93
C GLN A 72 4.27 -2.22 -13.95
N PRO A 73 3.89 -1.52 -12.85
CA PRO A 73 2.88 -2.06 -11.95
C PRO A 73 1.56 -2.22 -12.71
N ASN A 74 0.87 -3.31 -12.44
CA ASN A 74 -0.45 -3.61 -13.02
C ASN A 74 -1.54 -3.78 -11.96
N MET A 75 -1.19 -3.70 -10.68
CA MET A 75 -2.08 -3.78 -9.52
C MET A 75 -1.61 -2.77 -8.48
N ILE A 76 -2.54 -2.25 -7.68
CA ILE A 76 -2.25 -1.38 -6.54
C ILE A 76 -2.84 -2.05 -5.29
N LEU A 77 -2.02 -2.18 -4.24
CA LEU A 77 -2.45 -2.51 -2.88
C LEU A 77 -2.06 -1.34 -1.99
N ASP A 78 -3.06 -0.68 -1.42
CA ASP A 78 -2.93 0.63 -0.80
C ASP A 78 -3.64 0.68 0.55
N ASP A 79 -3.10 1.52 1.42
CA ASP A 79 -3.61 1.80 2.75
C ASP A 79 -3.48 3.31 2.97
N GLY A 80 -4.61 4.02 2.81
CA GLY A 80 -4.70 5.47 2.92
C GLY A 80 -4.84 6.18 1.57
N GLY A 81 -4.55 5.50 0.47
CA GLY A 81 -4.75 6.00 -0.89
C GLY A 81 -3.60 6.84 -1.47
N ASP A 82 -2.45 6.92 -0.80
CA ASP A 82 -1.35 7.79 -1.23
C ASP A 82 -0.64 7.24 -2.48
N LEU A 83 -0.44 5.92 -2.58
CA LEU A 83 0.13 5.31 -3.80
C LEU A 83 -0.83 5.47 -4.99
N THR A 84 -2.11 5.24 -4.76
CA THR A 84 -3.18 5.45 -5.75
C THR A 84 -3.15 6.90 -6.24
N HIS A 85 -3.11 7.87 -5.32
CA HIS A 85 -3.07 9.29 -5.65
C HIS A 85 -1.81 9.64 -6.44
N TRP A 86 -0.65 9.12 -6.01
CA TRP A 86 0.64 9.36 -6.64
C TRP A 86 0.66 8.89 -8.09
N ILE A 87 0.26 7.64 -8.35
CA ILE A 87 0.20 7.09 -9.71
C ILE A 87 -0.82 7.85 -10.55
N TYR A 88 -2.00 8.14 -10.01
CA TYR A 88 -3.04 8.90 -10.70
C TYR A 88 -2.56 10.29 -11.14
N LYS A 89 -1.85 11.01 -10.28
CA LYS A 89 -1.38 12.38 -10.53
C LYS A 89 -0.13 12.42 -11.42
N LYS A 90 0.90 11.66 -11.06
CA LYS A 90 2.24 11.76 -11.66
C LYS A 90 2.40 10.86 -12.88
N TYR A 91 1.66 9.74 -12.93
CA TYR A 91 1.77 8.73 -13.98
C TYR A 91 0.40 8.36 -14.59
N PRO A 92 -0.37 9.32 -15.13
CA PRO A 92 -1.76 9.09 -15.58
C PRO A 92 -1.88 8.03 -16.69
N ASN A 93 -0.85 7.89 -17.54
CA ASN A 93 -0.81 6.86 -18.59
C ASN A 93 -0.59 5.46 -18.00
N MET A 94 0.17 5.34 -16.92
CA MET A 94 0.36 4.09 -16.19
C MET A 94 -0.90 3.75 -15.39
N PHE A 95 -1.53 4.74 -14.76
CA PHE A 95 -2.76 4.56 -14.00
C PHE A 95 -3.85 3.86 -14.84
N LYS A 96 -4.03 4.28 -16.09
CA LYS A 96 -4.99 3.65 -17.04
C LYS A 96 -4.69 2.19 -17.37
N LYS A 97 -3.46 1.70 -17.12
CA LYS A 97 -3.04 0.31 -17.36
C LYS A 97 -3.15 -0.56 -16.11
N ILE A 98 -3.40 0.03 -14.94
CA ILE A 98 -3.65 -0.72 -13.71
C ILE A 98 -4.94 -1.52 -13.90
N LYS A 99 -4.90 -2.79 -13.51
CA LYS A 99 -6.01 -3.75 -13.63
C LYS A 99 -6.93 -3.73 -12.43
N GLY A 100 -6.44 -3.30 -11.26
CA GLY A 100 -7.22 -3.21 -10.04
C GLY A 100 -6.49 -2.50 -8.92
N ILE A 101 -7.28 -1.92 -8.02
CA ILE A 101 -6.85 -1.30 -6.76
C ILE A 101 -7.50 -2.07 -5.62
N VAL A 102 -6.75 -2.36 -4.57
CA VAL A 102 -7.24 -2.88 -3.30
C VAL A 102 -6.92 -1.85 -2.24
N GLU A 103 -7.93 -1.39 -1.50
CA GLU A 103 -7.76 -0.36 -0.47
C GLU A 103 -8.25 -0.85 0.89
N GLU A 104 -7.38 -0.69 1.89
CA GLU A 104 -7.52 -1.22 3.23
C GLU A 104 -8.19 -0.27 4.22
N SER A 105 -8.06 1.05 4.05
CA SER A 105 -8.48 2.03 5.07
C SER A 105 -9.79 2.74 4.75
N VAL A 106 -10.47 3.20 5.81
CA VAL A 106 -11.64 4.10 5.68
C VAL A 106 -11.30 5.34 4.85
N THR A 107 -10.15 5.95 5.09
CA THR A 107 -9.72 7.20 4.44
C THR A 107 -9.46 6.98 2.95
N GLY A 108 -8.72 5.95 2.57
CA GLY A 108 -8.44 5.63 1.18
C GLY A 108 -9.71 5.23 0.43
N VAL A 109 -10.60 4.45 1.05
CA VAL A 109 -11.92 4.10 0.47
C VAL A 109 -12.73 5.37 0.21
N HIS A 110 -12.73 6.32 1.15
CA HIS A 110 -13.43 7.59 0.96
C HIS A 110 -12.84 8.38 -0.24
N ARG A 111 -11.51 8.43 -0.38
CA ARG A 111 -10.84 9.05 -1.53
C ARG A 111 -11.21 8.35 -2.85
N LEU A 112 -11.30 7.02 -2.88
CA LEU A 112 -11.75 6.26 -4.04
C LEU A 112 -13.21 6.60 -4.42
N TYR A 113 -14.12 6.70 -3.45
CA TYR A 113 -15.50 7.14 -3.70
C TYR A 113 -15.56 8.57 -4.24
N GLN A 114 -14.71 9.49 -3.76
CA GLN A 114 -14.63 10.84 -4.29
C GLN A 114 -14.18 10.83 -5.77
N LEU A 115 -13.16 10.04 -6.11
CA LEU A 115 -12.72 9.85 -7.49
C LEU A 115 -13.82 9.24 -8.37
N SER A 116 -14.53 8.24 -7.85
CA SER A 116 -15.65 7.61 -8.56
C SER A 116 -16.80 8.59 -8.81
N LYS A 117 -17.27 9.30 -7.77
CA LYS A 117 -18.33 10.32 -7.90
C LYS A 117 -17.97 11.43 -8.88
N ALA A 118 -16.68 11.78 -8.97
CA ALA A 118 -16.18 12.75 -9.93
C ALA A 118 -15.97 12.20 -11.36
N GLY A 119 -16.24 10.91 -11.60
CA GLY A 119 -16.02 10.25 -12.90
C GLY A 119 -14.53 10.09 -13.27
N LYS A 120 -13.62 10.16 -12.28
CA LYS A 120 -12.17 10.14 -12.47
C LYS A 120 -11.51 8.80 -12.15
N LEU A 121 -12.22 7.90 -11.47
CA LEU A 121 -11.74 6.55 -11.19
C LEU A 121 -11.93 5.67 -12.44
N CYS A 122 -10.87 5.51 -13.23
CA CYS A 122 -10.89 4.72 -14.48
C CYS A 122 -10.42 3.27 -14.34
N VAL A 123 -10.16 2.82 -13.10
CA VAL A 123 -9.66 1.48 -12.74
C VAL A 123 -10.60 0.89 -11.70
N PRO A 124 -10.97 -0.40 -11.77
CA PRO A 124 -11.78 -1.01 -10.74
C PRO A 124 -11.05 -1.02 -9.39
N ALA A 125 -11.77 -0.75 -8.31
CA ALA A 125 -11.23 -0.73 -6.96
C ALA A 125 -12.07 -1.61 -6.03
N MET A 126 -11.39 -2.37 -5.17
CA MET A 126 -11.99 -3.20 -4.14
C MET A 126 -11.78 -2.55 -2.78
N ASN A 127 -12.89 -2.31 -2.09
CA ASN A 127 -12.93 -1.86 -0.71
C ASN A 127 -12.79 -3.07 0.20
N VAL A 128 -11.60 -3.28 0.78
CA VAL A 128 -11.37 -4.35 1.76
C VAL A 128 -11.76 -3.89 3.16
N ASN A 129 -11.64 -2.60 3.47
CA ASN A 129 -12.02 -2.02 4.76
C ASN A 129 -13.41 -2.47 5.24
N ASP A 130 -14.40 -2.44 4.36
CA ASP A 130 -15.81 -2.73 4.71
C ASP A 130 -16.15 -4.23 4.67
N SER A 131 -15.17 -5.10 4.40
CA SER A 131 -15.35 -6.53 4.65
C SER A 131 -15.62 -6.73 6.14
N VAL A 132 -16.64 -7.53 6.48
CA VAL A 132 -17.03 -7.78 7.89
C VAL A 132 -15.83 -8.24 8.72
N THR A 133 -15.01 -9.12 8.16
CA THR A 133 -13.80 -9.68 8.79
C THR A 133 -12.65 -8.68 8.90
N LYS A 134 -12.67 -7.57 8.16
CA LYS A 134 -11.72 -6.46 8.32
C LYS A 134 -12.25 -5.48 9.34
N GLN A 135 -13.39 -4.84 9.04
CA GLN A 135 -13.94 -3.76 9.85
C GLN A 135 -14.19 -4.15 11.31
N LYS A 136 -14.72 -5.36 11.57
CA LYS A 136 -15.09 -5.78 12.92
C LYS A 136 -13.92 -6.32 13.72
N PHE A 137 -12.85 -6.75 13.08
CA PHE A 137 -11.69 -7.30 13.78
C PHE A 137 -10.58 -6.30 13.89
N ASP A 138 -10.10 -5.78 12.77
CA ASP A 138 -8.97 -4.86 12.75
C ASP A 138 -9.34 -3.53 13.42
N ASN A 139 -10.31 -2.80 12.87
CA ASN A 139 -10.63 -1.46 13.35
C ASN A 139 -11.17 -1.44 14.81
N LEU A 140 -11.73 -2.55 15.30
CA LEU A 140 -12.32 -2.64 16.64
C LEU A 140 -11.44 -3.41 17.63
N TYR A 141 -11.10 -4.66 17.33
CA TYR A 141 -10.38 -5.51 18.27
C TYR A 141 -8.87 -5.25 18.26
N CYS A 142 -8.25 -5.04 17.09
CA CYS A 142 -6.82 -4.72 17.05
C CYS A 142 -6.56 -3.36 17.71
N CYS A 143 -7.33 -2.31 17.38
CA CYS A 143 -7.21 -1.01 18.06
C CYS A 143 -7.38 -1.10 19.58
N ARG A 144 -8.26 -1.97 20.08
CA ARG A 144 -8.46 -2.17 21.53
C ARG A 144 -7.21 -2.71 22.21
N GLU A 145 -6.45 -3.55 21.53
CA GLU A 145 -5.22 -4.15 22.05
C GLU A 145 -4.03 -3.21 21.85
N SER A 146 -3.85 -2.67 20.64
CA SER A 146 -2.66 -1.90 20.27
C SER A 146 -2.64 -0.45 20.74
N ILE A 147 -3.77 0.12 21.18
CA ILE A 147 -3.79 1.52 21.66
C ILE A 147 -3.18 1.68 23.06
N LEU A 148 -3.13 0.60 23.84
CA LEU A 148 -2.56 0.59 25.18
C LEU A 148 -1.07 0.24 25.18
N ASP A 149 -0.61 -0.43 24.12
CA ASP A 149 0.80 -0.78 23.88
C ASP A 149 1.61 0.45 23.40
#